data_AF-A0A225D5N4-F1
#
_entry.id   AF-A0A225D5N4-F1
#
_cell.length_a   1.000
_cell.length_b   1.000
_cell.length_c   1.000
_cell.angle_alpha   90.00
_cell.angle_beta   90.00
_cell.angle_gamma   90.00
#
_symmetry.space_group_name_H-M   'P 1'
#
loop_
_entity.id
_entity.type
_entity.pdbx_description
1 polymer ?
#
loop_
_entity_poly.entity_id
_entity_poly.type
_entity_poly.pdbx_seq_one_letter_code
_entity_poly.pdbx_strand_id
1 'polypeptide(L)' 'MHRNADKYMLRLPDGWRDLLKTEAKKSHRSMNAEIIAAIETAMRIKGVQLESAS' A
#
# COMPACT_ATOMS: atom_id res chain seq x y z
N MET A 1 -11.03 13.45 13.63
CA MET A 1 -9.90 14.20 13.02
C MET A 1 -8.93 13.17 12.45
N HIS A 2 -8.07 13.56 11.50
CA HIS A 2 -7.35 12.74 10.50
C HIS A 2 -8.17 12.34 9.27
N ARG A 3 -8.29 13.27 8.31
CA ARG A 3 -8.96 12.99 7.02
C ARG A 3 -8.26 13.55 5.79
N ASN A 4 -7.00 13.97 5.89
CA ASN A 4 -6.22 14.42 4.74
C ASN A 4 -4.96 13.57 4.60
N ALA A 5 -5.15 12.30 4.27
CA ALA A 5 -4.08 11.56 3.61
C ALA A 5 -4.09 11.94 2.13
N ASP A 6 -2.92 12.21 1.56
CA ASP A 6 -2.79 12.47 0.13
C ASP A 6 -3.27 11.25 -0.66
N LYS A 7 -4.07 11.50 -1.69
CA LYS A 7 -4.65 10.45 -2.52
C LYS A 7 -3.99 10.44 -3.87
N TYR A 8 -3.51 9.27 -4.28
CA TYR A 8 -2.92 9.07 -5.59
C TYR A 8 -3.69 8.00 -6.37
N MET A 9 -4.10 8.31 -7.60
CA MET A 9 -4.76 7.34 -8.48
C MET A 9 -3.71 6.52 -9.24
N LEU A 10 -3.63 5.23 -8.95
CA LEU A 10 -2.70 4.29 -9.57
C LEU A 10 -3.29 3.66 -10.83
N ARG A 11 -2.50 3.60 -11.91
CA ARG A 11 -2.79 2.76 -13.09
C ARG A 11 -2.06 1.45 -12.91
N LEU A 12 -2.81 0.37 -12.73
CA LEU A 12 -2.27 -0.97 -12.60
C LEU A 12 -2.37 -1.71 -13.93
N PRO A 13 -1.41 -2.57 -14.27
CA PRO A 13 -1.55 -3.51 -15.38
C PRO A 13 -2.76 -4.45 -15.16
N ASP A 14 -3.21 -5.09 -16.24
CA ASP A 14 -4.33 -6.02 -16.19
C ASP A 14 -4.08 -7.17 -15.20
N GLY A 15 -5.12 -7.55 -14.46
CA GLY A 15 -5.09 -8.62 -13.45
C GLY A 15 -4.42 -8.25 -12.12
N TRP A 16 -3.62 -7.19 -12.05
CA TRP A 16 -2.91 -6.81 -10.81
C TRP A 16 -3.85 -6.41 -9.69
N ARG A 17 -4.98 -5.79 -10.03
CA ARG A 17 -5.99 -5.39 -9.04
C ARG A 17 -6.56 -6.60 -8.30
N ASP A 18 -6.84 -7.69 -8.99
CA ASP A 18 -7.41 -8.91 -8.39
C ASP A 18 -6.37 -9.67 -7.56
N LEU A 19 -5.12 -9.68 -8.03
CA LEU A 19 -3.98 -10.21 -7.27
C LEU A 19 -3.81 -9.47 -5.94
N LEU A 20 -3.75 -8.13 -5.97
CA LEU A 20 -3.65 -7.32 -4.74
C LEU A 20 -4.85 -7.52 -3.81
N LYS A 21 -6.06 -7.70 -4.36
CA LYS A 21 -7.26 -7.99 -3.55
C LYS A 21 -7.13 -9.30 -2.79
N THR A 22 -6.58 -10.31 -3.47
CA THR A 22 -6.39 -11.65 -2.93
C THR A 22 -5.33 -11.65 -1.83
N GLU A 23 -4.20 -10.99 -2.06
CA GLU A 23 -3.13 -10.86 -1.06
C GLU A 23 -3.59 -10.03 0.16
N ALA A 24 -4.29 -8.92 -0.05
CA ALA A 24 -4.85 -8.13 1.04
C ALA A 24 -5.79 -8.96 1.93
N LYS A 25 -6.62 -9.84 1.32
CA LYS A 25 -7.50 -10.75 2.06
C LYS A 25 -6.71 -11.76 2.89
N LYS A 26 -5.63 -12.34 2.36
CA LYS A 26 -4.75 -13.27 3.09
C LYS A 26 -4.07 -12.58 4.29
N SER A 27 -3.67 -11.33 4.11
CA SER A 27 -3.02 -10.52 5.15
C SER A 27 -4.01 -9.88 6.14
N HIS A 28 -5.32 -10.14 6.01
CA HIS A 28 -6.39 -9.50 6.79
C HIS A 28 -6.34 -7.95 6.76
N ARG A 29 -5.93 -7.38 5.62
CA ARG A 29 -5.79 -5.93 5.41
C ARG A 29 -6.78 -5.43 4.37
N SER A 30 -7.05 -4.13 4.40
CA SER A 30 -7.67 -3.48 3.24
C SER A 30 -6.70 -3.46 2.07
N MET A 31 -7.21 -3.39 0.84
CA MET A 31 -6.37 -3.22 -0.35
C MET A 31 -5.38 -2.06 -0.21
N ASN A 32 -5.86 -0.92 0.32
CA ASN A 32 -5.01 0.25 0.53
C ASN A 32 -3.88 -0.05 1.52
N ALA A 33 -4.20 -0.68 2.65
CA ALA A 33 -3.20 -1.05 3.65
C ALA A 33 -2.16 -2.05 3.09
N GLU A 34 -2.56 -2.96 2.20
CA GLU A 34 -1.63 -3.86 1.54
C GLU A 34 -0.69 -3.13 0.58
N ILE A 35 -1.22 -2.20 -0.23
CA ILE A 35 -0.41 -1.36 -1.12
C ILE A 35 0.60 -0.53 -0.31
N ILE A 36 0.18 0.08 0.79
CA ILE A 36 1.06 0.86 1.66
C ILE A 36 2.14 -0.04 2.27
N ALA A 37 1.78 -1.21 2.81
CA ALA A 37 2.76 -2.16 3.36
C ALA A 37 3.80 -2.63 2.33
N ALA A 38 3.38 -2.85 1.08
CA ALA A 38 4.27 -3.20 -0.01
C ALA A 38 5.25 -2.04 -0.34
N ILE A 39 4.75 -0.80 -0.38
CA ILE A 39 5.58 0.40 -0.58
C ILE A 39 6.57 0.56 0.57
N GLU A 40 6.12 0.47 1.83
CA GLU A 40 6.98 0.56 3.01
C GLU A 40 8.09 -0.49 2.98
N THR A 41 7.77 -1.72 2.60
CA THR A 41 8.74 -2.80 2.46
C THR A 41 9.76 -2.48 1.38
N ALA A 42 9.31 -2.02 0.21
CA ALA A 42 10.21 -1.63 -0.88
C ALA A 42 11.12 -0.44 -0.50
N MET A 43 10.60 0.55 0.23
CA MET A 43 11.37 1.72 0.67
C MET A 43 12.41 1.33 1.73
N ARG A 44 12.04 0.45 2.68
CA ARG A 44 12.98 -0.11 3.66
C ARG A 44 14.15 -0.82 2.98
N ILE A 45 13.89 -1.64 1.96
CA ILE A 45 14.93 -2.32 1.17
C ILE A 45 15.85 -1.31 0.46
N LYS A 46 15.29 -0.20 -0.02
CA LYS A 46 16.05 0.90 -0.65
C LYS A 46 16.82 1.77 0.36
N GLY A 47 16.73 1.49 1.67
CA GLY A 47 17.34 2.30 2.72
C GLY A 47 16.64 3.64 2.96
N VAL A 48 15.42 3.82 2.44
CA VAL A 48 14.62 5.03 2.64
C VAL A 48 13.76 4.85 3.89
N GLN A 49 13.94 5.73 4.87
CA GLN A 49 13.08 5.77 6.06
C GLN A 49 11.82 6.59 5.75
N LEU A 50 10.67 5.93 5.76
CA LEU A 50 9.37 6.61 5.75
C LEU A 50 9.05 6.96 7.20
N GLU A 51 8.95 8.26 7.49
CA GLU A 51 8.46 8.75 8.79
C GLU A 51 7.07 8.17 9.02
N SER A 52 6.89 7.44 10.12
CA SER A 52 5.57 6.96 10.54
C SER A 52 4.70 8.19 10.85
N ALA A 53 3.75 8.51 9.98
CA ALA A 53 2.74 9.51 10.28
C ALA A 53 2.01 9.08 11.56
N SER A 54 2.23 9.82 12.66
CA SER A 54 1.56 9.64 13.95
C SER A 54 0.08 10.02 13.87
#